data_AF-A0A7Y2TV67-F1
#
_entry.id   AF-A0A7Y2TV67-F1
#
_cell.length_a   1.000
_cell.length_b   1.000
_cell.length_c   1.000
_cell.angle_alpha   90.00
_cell.angle_beta   90.00
_cell.angle_gamma   90.00
#
_symmetry.space_group_name_H-M   'P 1'
#
loop_
_entity.id
_entity.type
_entity.pdbx_description
1 polymer ?
#
loop_
_entity_poly.entity_id
_entity_poly.type
_entity_poly.pdbx_seq_one_letter_code
_entity_poly.pdbx_strand_id
1 'polypeptide(L)'
;LAGLVVTLLYIFLHKGWFFIPDTNSFTDADPLLGPIKSTSFGAVGAAVNFLVAYVVAGMTKETPQEIKDLVQSVRIPRGSGAAVEGH
;
A
#
# COMPACT_ATOMS: atom_id res chain seq x y z
N LEU A 1 -7.85 -2.84 -0.60
CA LEU A 1 -8.27 -1.49 -0.11
C LEU A 1 -8.04 -1.29 1.39
N ALA A 2 -7.36 -2.19 2.10
CA ALA A 2 -7.27 -2.16 3.56
C ALA A 2 -6.54 -0.91 4.09
N GLY A 3 -5.39 -0.57 3.50
CA GLY A 3 -4.62 0.58 3.95
C GLY A 3 -5.31 1.93 3.69
N LEU A 4 -6.09 2.05 2.62
CA LEU A 4 -6.85 3.26 2.33
C LEU A 4 -7.99 3.46 3.34
N VAL A 5 -8.69 2.38 3.69
CA VAL A 5 -9.72 2.40 4.74
C VAL A 5 -9.11 2.77 6.10
N VAL A 6 -7.96 2.19 6.46
CA VAL A 6 -7.26 2.51 7.71
C VAL A 6 -6.82 3.97 7.75
N THR A 7 -6.28 4.52 6.66
CA THR A 7 -5.91 5.94 6.57
C THR A 7 -7.11 6.85 6.77
N LEU A 8 -8.24 6.58 6.09
CA LEU A 8 -9.44 7.39 6.21
C LEU A 8 -10.04 7.34 7.60
N LEU A 9 -10.13 6.15 8.21
CA LEU A 9 -10.64 5.99 9.57
C LEU A 9 -9.80 6.77 10.57
N TYR A 10 -8.46 6.72 10.48
CA TYR A 10 -7.59 7.45 11.40
C TYR A 10 -7.75 8.97 11.27
N ILE A 11 -7.88 9.48 10.04
CA ILE A 11 -8.14 10.91 9.77
C ILE A 11 -9.47 11.34 10.39
N PHE A 12 -10.55 10.61 10.15
CA PHE A 12 -11.86 10.95 10.70
C PHE A 12 -11.90 10.90 12.23
N LEU A 13 -11.19 9.97 12.84
CA LEU A 13 -11.13 9.83 14.28
C LEU A 13 -10.46 11.04 14.98
N HIS A 14 -9.53 11.72 14.31
CA HIS A 14 -8.79 12.88 14.85
C HIS A 14 -9.28 14.24 14.33
N LYS A 15 -9.76 14.32 13.07
CA LYS A 15 -10.20 15.55 12.41
C LYS A 15 -11.72 15.71 12.35
N GLY A 16 -12.47 14.70 12.78
CA GLY A 16 -13.92 14.66 12.72
C GLY A 16 -14.42 13.84 11.55
N TRP A 17 -15.55 13.17 11.75
CA TRP A 17 -16.24 12.44 10.71
C TRP A 17 -16.68 13.39 9.60
N PHE A 18 -16.30 13.09 8.36
CA PHE A 18 -16.55 13.95 7.21
C PHE A 18 -16.04 15.40 7.39
N PHE A 19 -15.01 15.61 8.23
CA PHE A 19 -14.47 16.93 8.57
C PHE A 19 -15.47 17.87 9.27
N ILE A 20 -16.51 17.32 9.89
CA ILE A 20 -17.40 18.08 10.75
C ILE A 20 -16.66 18.34 12.08
N PRO A 21 -16.40 19.61 12.45
CA PRO A 21 -15.76 19.95 13.73
C PRO A 21 -16.52 19.34 14.91
N ASP A 22 -15.81 18.99 15.99
CA ASP A 22 -16.36 18.41 17.24
C ASP A 22 -16.99 17.01 17.13
N THR A 23 -16.89 16.35 15.97
CA THR A 23 -17.26 14.92 15.82
C THR A 23 -16.07 13.97 15.97
N ASN A 24 -14.88 14.50 16.26
CA ASN A 24 -13.67 13.73 16.46
C ASN A 24 -13.71 13.01 17.82
N SER A 25 -13.31 11.73 17.84
CA SER A 25 -13.26 10.94 19.07
C SER A 25 -11.93 11.15 19.83
N PHE A 26 -10.87 11.55 19.13
CA PHE A 26 -9.58 11.90 19.73
C PHE A 26 -9.15 13.29 19.26
N THR A 27 -8.36 13.96 20.08
CA THR A 27 -7.79 15.26 19.72
C THR A 27 -6.34 15.07 19.29
N ASP A 28 -5.81 15.94 18.43
CA ASP A 28 -4.38 15.92 18.07
C ASP A 28 -3.46 16.12 19.29
N ALA A 29 -4.00 16.54 20.45
CA ALA A 29 -3.28 16.71 21.71
C ALA A 29 -3.12 15.40 22.52
N ASP A 30 -3.95 14.38 22.24
CA ASP A 30 -3.82 13.04 22.82
C ASP A 30 -4.09 11.97 21.75
N PRO A 31 -3.11 11.69 20.86
CA PRO A 31 -3.30 10.81 19.71
C PRO A 31 -3.27 9.34 20.12
N LEU A 32 -4.16 8.54 19.53
CA LEU A 32 -4.34 7.12 19.86
C LEU A 32 -3.11 6.23 19.57
N LEU A 33 -2.17 6.71 18.75
CA LEU A 33 -0.92 6.02 18.38
C LEU A 33 0.33 6.86 18.69
N GLY A 34 0.32 7.61 19.80
CA GLY A 34 1.50 8.36 20.28
C GLY A 34 1.90 9.53 19.36
N PRO A 35 3.19 9.89 19.22
CA PRO A 35 3.64 11.15 18.59
C PRO A 35 3.47 11.20 17.06
N ILE A 36 2.74 10.26 16.45
CA ILE A 36 2.53 10.22 15.01
C ILE A 36 1.48 11.27 14.62
N LYS A 37 1.96 12.43 14.17
CA LYS A 37 1.12 13.48 13.58
C LYS A 37 0.27 12.89 12.45
N SER A 38 -1.01 13.25 12.45
CA SER A 38 -2.01 12.81 11.46
C SER A 38 -1.57 13.05 10.00
N THR A 39 -0.71 14.04 9.75
CA THR A 39 -0.12 14.36 8.44
C THR A 39 0.72 13.23 7.83
N SER A 40 1.24 12.28 8.62
CA SER A 40 2.14 11.21 8.15
C SER A 40 1.49 9.82 8.16
N PHE A 41 0.18 9.71 8.38
CA PHE A 41 -0.50 8.41 8.47
C PHE A 41 -0.60 7.66 7.13
N GLY A 42 -0.35 8.34 6.00
CA GLY A 42 -0.27 7.72 4.69
C GLY A 42 0.80 6.61 4.60
N ALA A 43 1.94 6.77 5.29
CA ALA A 43 2.99 5.74 5.34
C ALA A 43 2.53 4.49 6.10
N VAL A 44 1.76 4.68 7.19
CA VAL A 44 1.14 3.58 7.94
C VAL A 44 0.10 2.87 7.08
N GLY A 45 -0.75 3.62 6.38
CA GLY A 45 -1.70 3.05 5.42
C GLY A 45 -1.03 2.27 4.29
N ALA A 46 0.10 2.76 3.76
CA ALA A 46 0.88 2.03 2.76
C ALA A 46 1.44 0.72 3.34
N ALA A 47 2.03 0.75 4.54
CA ALA A 47 2.52 -0.44 5.21
C ALA A 47 1.42 -1.49 5.43
N VAL A 48 0.23 -1.06 5.86
CA VAL A 48 -0.94 -1.94 6.01
C VAL A 48 -1.38 -2.54 4.67
N ASN A 49 -1.40 -1.77 3.59
CA ASN A 49 -1.71 -2.31 2.25
C ASN A 49 -0.68 -3.37 1.81
N PHE A 50 0.61 -3.11 2.03
CA PHE A 50 1.67 -4.07 1.71
C PHE A 50 1.55 -5.35 2.54
N LEU A 51 1.29 -5.23 3.84
CA LEU A 51 1.09 -6.39 4.72
C LEU A 51 -0.10 -7.24 4.26
N VAL A 52 -1.24 -6.60 4.01
CA VAL A 52 -2.44 -7.31 3.52
C VAL A 52 -2.19 -7.94 2.16
N ALA A 53 -1.54 -7.23 1.23
CA ALA A 53 -1.19 -7.77 -0.08
C ALA A 53 -0.28 -9.01 0.04
N TYR A 54 0.71 -8.98 0.93
CA TYR A 54 1.61 -10.10 1.17
C TYR A 54 0.87 -11.32 1.74
N VAL A 55 0.02 -11.12 2.75
CA VAL A 55 -0.79 -12.19 3.34
C VAL A 55 -1.74 -12.80 2.32
N VAL A 56 -2.46 -11.96 1.56
CA VAL A 56 -3.39 -12.43 0.52
C VAL A 56 -2.65 -13.15 -0.60
N ALA A 57 -1.49 -12.66 -1.02
CA ALA A 57 -0.68 -13.32 -2.04
C ALA A 57 -0.21 -14.70 -1.59
N GLY A 58 0.19 -14.85 -0.32
CA GLY A 58 0.57 -16.14 0.27
C GLY A 58 -0.60 -17.12 0.44
N MET A 59 -1.83 -16.61 0.58
CA MET A 59 -3.04 -17.43 0.68
C MET A 59 -3.70 -17.74 -0.68
N THR A 60 -3.26 -17.09 -1.76
CA THR A 60 -3.82 -17.26 -3.10
C THR A 60 -3.07 -18.34 -3.87
N LYS A 61 -3.75 -18.98 -4.83
CA LYS A 61 -3.12 -19.94 -5.75
C LYS A 61 -1.93 -19.29 -6.46
N GLU A 62 -0.90 -20.09 -6.75
CA GLU A 62 0.24 -19.61 -7.53
C GLU A 62 -0.21 -18.99 -8.85
N THR A 63 0.49 -17.92 -9.23
CA THR A 63 0.30 -17.26 -10.52
C THR A 63 0.47 -18.28 -11.66
N PRO A 64 -0.46 -18.37 -12.62
CA PRO A 64 -0.34 -19.28 -13.76
C PRO A 64 0.96 -19.08 -14.55
N GLN A 65 1.49 -20.16 -15.12
CA GLN A 65 2.79 -20.13 -15.81
C GLN A 65 2.82 -19.13 -16.97
N GLU A 66 1.76 -19.07 -17.78
CA GLU A 66 1.63 -18.11 -18.88
C GLU A 66 1.81 -16.65 -18.42
N ILE A 67 1.30 -16.29 -17.24
CA ILE A 67 1.44 -14.95 -16.67
C ILE A 67 2.88 -14.72 -16.17
N LYS A 68 3.52 -15.73 -15.58
CA LYS A 68 4.94 -15.67 -15.18
C LYS A 68 5.84 -15.43 -16.41
N ASP A 69 5.55 -16.11 -17.51
CA ASP A 69 6.30 -15.99 -18.77
C ASP A 69 6.10 -14.60 -19.41
N LEU A 70 4.89 -14.03 -19.34
CA LEU A 70 4.62 -12.65 -19.78
C LEU A 70 5.46 -11.64 -18.99
N VAL A 71 5.51 -11.75 -17.66
CA VAL A 71 6.32 -10.87 -16.81
C VAL A 71 7.82 -11.03 -17.12
N GLN A 72 8.30 -12.25 -17.33
CA GLN A 72 9.69 -12.49 -17.72
C GLN A 72 10.03 -11.85 -19.07
N SER A 73 9.12 -11.88 -20.04
CA SER A 73 9.30 -11.26 -21.36
C SER A 73 9.28 -9.72 -21.32
N VAL A 74 8.65 -9.12 -20.32
CA VAL A 74 8.72 -7.67 -20.05
C VAL A 74 10.02 -7.34 -19.31
N ARG A 75 10.44 -8.20 -18.37
CA ARG A 75 11.68 -8.02 -17.59
C ARG A 75 12.94 -8.14 -18.46
N ILE A 76 12.91 -9.01 -19.47
CA ILE A 76 13.97 -9.19 -20.46
C ILE A 76 13.36 -8.78 -21.79
N PRO A 77 13.57 -7.53 -22.24
CA PRO A 77 13.04 -7.08 -23.52
C PRO A 77 13.52 -8.04 -24.61
N ARG A 78 12.60 -8.54 -25.45
CA ARG A 78 12.93 -9.29 -26.67
C ARG A 78 13.92 -8.44 -27.49
N GLY A 79 15.22 -8.72 -27.37
CA GLY A 79 16.28 -7.95 -28.02
C GLY A 79 17.48 -7.56 -27.15
N SER A 80 17.41 -7.62 -25.82
CA SER A 80 18.55 -7.21 -24.96
C SER A 80 19.71 -8.23 -24.90
N GLY A 81 19.51 -9.44 -25.44
CA GLY A 81 20.56 -10.46 -25.60
C GLY A 81 21.25 -10.46 -26.97
N ALA A 82 20.65 -9.83 -27.98
CA ALA A 82 21.16 -9.89 -29.36
C ALA A 82 22.18 -8.77 -29.68
N ALA A 83 22.39 -7.82 -28.77
CA ALA A 83 23.30 -6.69 -28.99
C ALA A 83 24.71 -6.90 -28.41
N VAL A 84 25.00 -8.03 -27.76
CA VAL A 84 26.29 -8.28 -27.09
C VAL A 84 27.20 -9.22 -27.90
N GLU A 85 26.73 -9.77 -29.02
CA GLU A 85 27.46 -10.78 -29.80
C GLU A 85 28.13 -10.24 -31.10
N GLY A 86 28.27 -8.92 -31.21
CA GLY A 86 28.85 -8.27 -32.40
C GLY A 86 29.87 -7.19 -32.07
N HIS A 87 31.01 -7.56 -31.49
CA HIS A 87 32.26 -6.79 -31.52
C HIS A 87 33.47 -7.71 -31.44
#